data_AF-A0A7V2E050-F1
#
_entry.id   AF-A0A7V2E050-F1
#
_cell.length_a   1.000
_cell.length_b   1.000
_cell.length_c   1.000
_cell.angle_alpha   90.00
_cell.angle_beta   90.00
_cell.angle_gamma   90.00
#
_symmetry.space_group_name_H-M   'P 1'
#
loop_
_entity.id
_entity.type
_entity.pdbx_description
1 polymer ?
#
loop_
_entity_poly.entity_id
_entity_poly.type
_entity_poly.pdbx_seq_one_letter_code
_entity_poly.pdbx_strand_id
1 'polypeptide(L)'
;MAKGRKATPGEEEGARTPRPRPLPGVEDLVRAYSEWRFGPPGGGGARPAARVPEEKDPGLACVRELFEAFSVDEEWSCWEERGFRWWPHRVEQRVWAEPATWEPELGLAVARVHAETGVVRKVGIPLQRARFVASAAVLDPSLNAFLAGEEISLRAAVWVHEENLGWAGSLLQLAALAQVRNAERLAEGWAEVLGGEPAFSAHPARGPRPLPDEMLGALEGLPGRGAPSAWAEGPELRATAEALRAEGLAASLGPAGLSVELPGGPGSPRLHRLEVTTAPHEGLGGGVRLRLLMADWPRDPFLGVTLFPVDLNELEIDQEPPCHLIGSWAAEPDPGARPYFNCFVPNALYRPGILLNLVLSMAIRARWADALIDPREEEDDR
;
A
#
# COMPACT_ATOMS: atom_id res chain seq x y z
N MET A 1 5.52 -72.70 -24.72
CA MET A 1 4.32 -72.23 -23.98
C MET A 1 4.81 -71.77 -22.61
N ALA A 2 4.51 -70.61 -22.03
CA ALA A 2 3.72 -69.45 -22.42
C ALA A 2 4.32 -68.20 -21.72
N LYS A 3 4.05 -67.04 -22.31
CA LYS A 3 4.60 -65.71 -22.05
C LYS A 3 4.39 -65.21 -20.62
N GLY A 4 5.45 -64.62 -20.03
CA GLY A 4 5.32 -63.71 -18.89
C GLY A 4 4.72 -62.38 -19.33
N ARG A 5 3.59 -61.99 -18.74
CA ARG A 5 3.01 -60.64 -18.86
C ARG A 5 3.49 -59.81 -17.67
N LYS A 6 4.17 -58.71 -17.99
CA LYS A 6 4.42 -57.59 -17.06
C LYS A 6 3.08 -56.97 -16.67
N ALA A 7 2.86 -56.81 -15.36
CA ALA A 7 1.82 -55.92 -14.84
C ALA A 7 2.38 -54.50 -14.80
N THR A 8 1.69 -53.57 -15.44
CA THR A 8 1.89 -52.12 -15.32
C THR A 8 1.37 -51.64 -13.96
N PRO A 9 2.11 -50.80 -13.22
CA PRO A 9 1.55 -50.08 -12.08
C PRO A 9 0.58 -49.01 -12.60
N GLY A 10 -0.56 -48.90 -11.94
CA GLY A 10 -1.62 -47.96 -12.24
C GLY A 10 -1.16 -46.51 -12.11
N GLU A 11 -1.76 -45.68 -12.96
CA GLU A 11 -1.74 -44.23 -12.88
C GLU A 11 -2.27 -43.80 -11.50
N GLU A 12 -1.38 -43.30 -10.65
CA GLU A 12 -1.79 -42.49 -9.51
C GLU A 12 -2.42 -41.21 -10.06
N GLU A 13 -3.73 -41.08 -9.92
CA GLU A 13 -4.45 -39.81 -10.07
C GLU A 13 -3.77 -38.79 -9.16
N GLY A 14 -2.95 -37.94 -9.77
CA GLY A 14 -2.33 -36.81 -9.10
C GLY A 14 -3.44 -35.96 -8.48
N ALA A 15 -3.47 -35.94 -7.16
CA ALA A 15 -4.26 -34.99 -6.39
C ALA A 15 -3.93 -33.59 -6.89
N ARG A 16 -4.85 -33.00 -7.68
CA ARG A 16 -4.76 -31.61 -8.12
C ARG A 16 -4.75 -30.76 -6.85
N THR A 17 -3.60 -30.20 -6.51
CA THR A 17 -3.51 -29.11 -5.55
C THR A 17 -4.52 -28.04 -5.98
N PRO A 18 -5.44 -27.62 -5.10
CA PRO A 18 -6.42 -26.61 -5.46
C PRO A 18 -5.67 -25.35 -5.90
N ARG A 19 -6.02 -24.82 -7.08
CA ARG A 19 -5.52 -23.53 -7.53
C ARG A 19 -5.86 -22.50 -6.45
N PRO A 20 -4.92 -21.66 -5.99
CA PRO A 20 -5.30 -20.53 -5.16
C PRO A 20 -6.27 -19.68 -5.99
N ARG A 21 -7.52 -19.64 -5.55
CA ARG A 21 -8.45 -18.66 -6.08
C ARG A 21 -8.03 -17.30 -5.51
N PRO A 22 -8.21 -16.22 -6.26
CA PRO A 22 -8.15 -14.90 -5.66
C PRO A 22 -9.04 -14.88 -4.42
N LEU A 23 -8.64 -14.13 -3.39
CA LEU A 23 -9.58 -13.80 -2.32
C LEU A 23 -10.79 -13.07 -2.94
N PRO A 24 -12.01 -13.19 -2.37
CA PRO A 24 -13.18 -12.44 -2.81
C PRO A 24 -12.86 -10.94 -3.02
N GLY A 25 -13.38 -10.32 -4.07
CA GLY A 25 -13.09 -8.93 -4.49
C GLY A 25 -12.02 -8.72 -5.57
N VAL A 26 -11.37 -9.79 -6.08
CA VAL A 26 -10.33 -9.66 -7.14
C VAL A 26 -10.86 -9.85 -8.54
N GLU A 27 -11.88 -10.68 -8.74
CA GLU A 27 -12.53 -10.81 -10.05
C GLU A 27 -13.11 -9.44 -10.49
N ASP A 28 -13.48 -8.64 -9.50
CA ASP A 28 -13.91 -7.25 -9.60
C ASP A 28 -12.77 -6.26 -9.88
N LEU A 29 -11.59 -6.44 -9.28
CA LEU A 29 -10.39 -5.66 -9.60
C LEU A 29 -9.85 -5.96 -11.00
N VAL A 30 -9.94 -7.21 -11.48
CA VAL A 30 -9.53 -7.60 -12.85
C VAL A 30 -10.54 -7.13 -13.90
N ARG A 31 -11.83 -7.10 -13.56
CA ARG A 31 -12.89 -6.53 -14.39
C ARG A 31 -12.83 -4.99 -14.43
N ALA A 32 -12.68 -4.35 -13.29
CA ALA A 32 -12.34 -2.92 -13.21
C ALA A 32 -11.05 -2.63 -14.00
N TYR A 33 -10.02 -3.47 -13.87
CA TYR A 33 -8.76 -3.36 -14.62
C TYR A 33 -8.94 -3.41 -16.15
N SER A 34 -9.91 -4.16 -16.67
CA SER A 34 -10.16 -4.24 -18.13
C SER A 34 -11.12 -3.15 -18.64
N GLU A 35 -11.99 -2.61 -17.80
CA GLU A 35 -13.08 -1.70 -18.21
C GLU A 35 -12.88 -0.23 -17.79
N TRP A 36 -11.96 0.10 -16.88
CA TRP A 36 -11.80 1.48 -16.38
C TRP A 36 -11.17 2.43 -17.41
N ARG A 37 -11.96 3.43 -17.85
CA ARG A 37 -11.53 4.62 -18.59
C ARG A 37 -11.23 5.75 -17.62
N PHE A 38 -10.13 6.45 -17.84
CA PHE A 38 -9.73 7.65 -17.09
C PHE A 38 -10.85 8.70 -17.04
N GLY A 39 -11.04 9.28 -15.86
CA GLY A 39 -11.70 10.56 -15.67
C GLY A 39 -11.75 10.92 -14.17
N PRO A 40 -11.46 12.17 -13.76
CA PRO A 40 -11.83 12.62 -12.43
C PRO A 40 -13.37 12.50 -12.29
N PRO A 41 -13.93 12.36 -11.07
CA PRO A 41 -15.36 12.57 -10.88
C PRO A 41 -15.66 14.06 -11.11
N GLY A 42 -15.79 14.45 -12.37
CA GLY A 42 -16.02 15.82 -12.80
C GLY A 42 -16.96 15.85 -14.00
N GLY A 43 -18.21 16.27 -13.77
CA GLY A 43 -19.02 16.91 -14.82
C GLY A 43 -20.24 16.16 -15.37
N GLY A 44 -20.54 14.94 -14.92
CA GLY A 44 -21.80 14.25 -15.27
C GLY A 44 -22.70 14.16 -14.05
N GLY A 45 -23.86 14.81 -14.06
CA GLY A 45 -24.79 14.91 -12.92
C GLY A 45 -24.93 13.61 -12.14
N ALA A 46 -24.17 13.50 -11.04
CA ALA A 46 -24.17 12.33 -10.18
C ALA A 46 -25.56 12.21 -9.57
N ARG A 47 -26.24 11.10 -9.83
CA ARG A 47 -27.34 10.68 -8.96
C ARG A 47 -26.77 10.65 -7.54
N PRO A 48 -27.46 11.21 -6.53
CA PRO A 48 -26.96 11.16 -5.17
C PRO A 48 -26.69 9.70 -4.83
N ALA A 49 -25.43 9.38 -4.52
CA ALA A 49 -25.04 8.04 -4.09
C ALA A 49 -26.00 7.64 -2.97
N ALA A 50 -26.62 6.46 -3.10
CA ALA A 50 -27.52 5.97 -2.07
C ALA A 50 -26.75 5.94 -0.74
N ARG A 51 -27.26 6.62 0.28
CA ARG A 51 -26.62 6.69 1.59
C ARG A 51 -26.52 5.28 2.15
N VAL A 52 -25.29 4.81 2.37
CA VAL A 52 -25.04 3.53 3.04
C VAL A 52 -25.40 3.71 4.53
N PRO A 53 -26.26 2.85 5.11
CA PRO A 53 -26.54 2.87 6.55
C PRO A 53 -25.25 2.63 7.36
N GLU A 54 -25.13 3.26 8.52
CA GLU A 54 -23.93 3.18 9.35
C GLU A 54 -23.55 1.74 9.72
N GLU A 55 -24.55 0.90 9.98
CA GLU A 55 -24.37 -0.51 10.35
C GLU A 55 -23.80 -1.37 9.20
N LYS A 56 -23.86 -0.86 7.98
CA LYS A 56 -23.34 -1.51 6.76
C LYS A 56 -22.15 -0.76 6.16
N ASP A 57 -21.61 0.22 6.88
CA ASP A 57 -20.48 1.02 6.43
C ASP A 57 -19.16 0.28 6.73
N PRO A 58 -18.50 -0.30 5.70
CA PRO A 58 -17.27 -1.07 5.92
C PRO A 58 -16.12 -0.19 6.42
N GLY A 59 -16.16 1.12 6.13
CA GLY A 59 -15.15 2.07 6.60
C GLY A 59 -15.22 2.26 8.11
N LEU A 60 -16.42 2.49 8.65
CA LEU A 60 -16.63 2.61 10.09
C LEU A 60 -16.36 1.30 10.83
N ALA A 61 -16.69 0.15 10.23
CA ALA A 61 -16.32 -1.15 10.77
C ALA A 61 -14.79 -1.28 10.89
N CYS A 62 -14.04 -0.95 9.83
CA CYS A 62 -12.58 -0.98 9.85
C CYS A 62 -11.95 -0.05 10.90
N VAL A 63 -12.49 1.18 11.04
CA VAL A 63 -12.03 2.13 12.07
C VAL A 63 -12.21 1.56 13.48
N ARG A 64 -13.36 0.93 13.76
CA ARG A 64 -13.64 0.30 15.05
C ARG A 64 -12.74 -0.90 15.30
N GLU A 65 -12.57 -1.78 14.31
CA GLU A 65 -11.64 -2.92 14.41
C GLU A 65 -10.21 -2.48 14.69
N LEU A 66 -9.75 -1.37 14.10
CA LEU A 66 -8.40 -0.84 14.37
C LEU A 66 -8.30 -0.28 15.80
N PHE A 67 -9.30 0.47 16.27
CA PHE A 67 -9.36 0.97 17.65
C PHE A 67 -9.29 -0.17 18.67
N GLU A 68 -10.06 -1.24 18.44
CA GLU A 68 -10.08 -2.44 19.29
C GLU A 68 -8.76 -3.23 19.20
N ALA A 69 -8.23 -3.43 17.99
CA ALA A 69 -6.97 -4.17 17.78
C ALA A 69 -5.78 -3.50 18.48
N PHE A 70 -5.80 -2.17 18.56
CA PHE A 70 -4.78 -1.39 19.26
C PHE A 70 -5.04 -1.28 20.76
N SER A 71 -6.20 -1.75 21.25
CA SER A 71 -6.64 -1.55 22.63
C SER A 71 -6.47 -0.08 23.06
N VAL A 72 -6.88 0.84 22.17
CA VAL A 72 -6.65 2.28 22.37
C VAL A 72 -7.32 2.74 23.66
N ASP A 73 -6.54 3.38 24.52
CA ASP A 73 -7.08 3.98 25.74
C ASP A 73 -8.04 5.12 25.40
N GLU A 74 -9.30 5.01 25.85
CA GLU A 74 -10.29 6.09 25.71
C GLU A 74 -9.82 7.41 26.34
N GLU A 75 -9.01 7.35 27.41
CA GLU A 75 -8.46 8.54 28.06
C GLU A 75 -7.44 9.30 27.17
N TRP A 76 -6.79 8.59 26.26
CA TRP A 76 -5.76 9.11 25.35
C TRP A 76 -6.23 9.19 23.91
N SER A 77 -7.54 9.19 23.68
CA SER A 77 -8.15 9.31 22.36
C SER A 77 -9.32 10.28 22.32
N CYS A 78 -9.62 10.75 21.12
CA CYS A 78 -10.75 11.63 20.82
C CYS A 78 -11.46 11.09 19.58
N TRP A 79 -12.73 10.73 19.72
CA TRP A 79 -13.56 10.32 18.59
C TRP A 79 -14.00 11.52 17.74
N GLU A 80 -13.91 11.33 16.43
CA GLU A 80 -14.47 12.18 15.38
C GLU A 80 -15.72 11.50 14.78
N GLU A 81 -16.43 12.17 13.87
CA GLU A 81 -17.65 11.64 13.24
C GLU A 81 -17.43 10.27 12.55
N ARG A 82 -16.28 10.09 11.89
CA ARG A 82 -15.94 8.87 11.13
C ARG A 82 -14.54 8.35 11.43
N GLY A 83 -14.03 8.58 12.62
CA GLY A 83 -12.64 8.33 12.94
C GLY A 83 -12.29 8.62 14.38
N PHE A 84 -11.02 8.53 14.70
CA PHE A 84 -10.49 8.95 15.99
C PHE A 84 -9.06 9.48 15.85
N ARG A 85 -8.66 10.27 16.83
CA ARG A 85 -7.28 10.66 17.09
C ARG A 85 -6.83 10.00 18.39
N TRP A 86 -5.58 9.61 18.47
CA TRP A 86 -5.03 9.08 19.72
C TRP A 86 -3.56 9.44 19.91
N TRP A 87 -3.15 9.47 21.18
CA TRP A 87 -1.82 9.85 21.63
C TRP A 87 -1.15 8.66 22.33
N PRO A 88 -0.47 7.78 21.59
CA PRO A 88 0.30 6.68 22.17
C PRO A 88 1.44 7.18 23.06
N HIS A 89 2.02 8.35 22.75
CA HIS A 89 3.02 9.01 23.59
C HIS A 89 3.19 10.50 23.22
N ARG A 90 4.21 10.84 22.42
CA ARG A 90 4.54 12.22 22.03
C ARG A 90 3.91 12.63 20.71
N VAL A 91 3.63 11.66 19.84
CA VAL A 91 2.97 11.90 18.55
C VAL A 91 1.47 11.62 18.62
N GLU A 92 0.73 12.27 17.73
CA GLU A 92 -0.67 11.99 17.46
C GLU A 92 -0.80 11.15 16.19
N GLN A 93 -1.66 10.14 16.23
CA GLN A 93 -2.14 9.46 15.03
C GLN A 93 -3.63 9.69 14.84
N ARG A 94 -4.02 9.95 13.60
CA ARG A 94 -5.41 10.04 13.17
C ARG A 94 -5.77 8.85 12.30
N VAL A 95 -6.92 8.24 12.56
CA VAL A 95 -7.51 7.18 11.75
C VAL A 95 -8.94 7.57 11.39
N TRP A 96 -9.32 7.52 10.11
CA TRP A 96 -10.66 7.91 9.68
C TRP A 96 -11.09 7.20 8.40
N ALA A 97 -12.40 7.10 8.21
CA ALA A 97 -13.03 6.59 7.01
C ALA A 97 -13.67 7.74 6.20
N GLU A 98 -13.43 7.75 4.90
CA GLU A 98 -14.25 8.52 3.96
C GLU A 98 -15.70 7.99 3.93
N PRO A 99 -16.69 8.79 3.49
CA PRO A 99 -18.05 8.32 3.35
C PRO A 99 -18.15 7.07 2.46
N ALA A 100 -18.84 6.03 2.93
CA ALA A 100 -19.08 4.85 2.12
C ALA A 100 -19.98 5.16 0.92
N THR A 101 -19.61 4.63 -0.24
CA THR A 101 -20.38 4.69 -1.48
C THR A 101 -20.86 3.29 -1.86
N TRP A 102 -22.05 3.21 -2.45
CA TRP A 102 -22.52 1.95 -3.03
C TRP A 102 -21.93 1.79 -4.42
N GLU A 103 -21.21 0.70 -4.66
CA GLU A 103 -20.67 0.39 -5.99
C GLU A 103 -21.62 -0.58 -6.73
N PRO A 104 -22.38 -0.12 -7.74
CA PRO A 104 -23.40 -0.95 -8.39
C PRO A 104 -22.82 -2.15 -9.15
N GLU A 105 -21.61 -2.03 -9.67
CA GLU A 105 -20.97 -3.11 -10.44
C GLU A 105 -20.57 -4.27 -9.53
N LEU A 106 -20.17 -3.95 -8.29
CA LEU A 106 -19.79 -4.90 -7.27
C LEU A 106 -20.97 -5.38 -6.45
N GLY A 107 -22.04 -4.58 -6.38
CA GLY A 107 -23.15 -4.82 -5.47
C GLY A 107 -22.75 -4.71 -4.00
N LEU A 108 -21.74 -3.90 -3.69
CA LEU A 108 -21.14 -3.76 -2.36
C LEU A 108 -21.04 -2.29 -1.95
N ALA A 109 -21.09 -2.04 -0.64
CA ALA A 109 -20.63 -0.77 -0.09
C ALA A 109 -19.11 -0.77 -0.02
N VAL A 110 -18.49 0.33 -0.43
CA VAL A 110 -17.04 0.51 -0.45
C VAL A 110 -16.71 1.81 0.27
N ALA A 111 -15.64 1.81 1.06
CA ALA A 111 -15.09 3.00 1.71
C ALA A 111 -13.57 2.98 1.67
N ARG A 112 -12.95 4.17 1.71
CA ARG A 112 -11.51 4.30 1.90
C ARG A 112 -11.22 4.68 3.34
N VAL A 113 -10.28 3.99 3.97
CA VAL A 113 -9.89 4.21 5.37
C VAL A 113 -8.42 4.58 5.43
N HIS A 114 -8.12 5.61 6.20
CA HIS A 114 -6.81 6.24 6.30
C HIS A 114 -6.24 6.11 7.70
N ALA A 115 -4.92 6.06 7.77
CA ALA A 115 -4.15 6.34 8.96
C ALA A 115 -3.06 7.35 8.61
N GLU A 116 -2.89 8.37 9.46
CA GLU A 116 -1.89 9.41 9.29
C GLU A 116 -1.21 9.76 10.61
N THR A 117 0.11 9.98 10.58
CA THR A 117 0.91 10.43 11.73
C THR A 117 1.93 11.46 11.28
N GLY A 118 1.94 12.62 11.92
CA GLY A 118 2.93 13.67 11.66
C GLY A 118 4.32 13.28 12.17
N VAL A 119 5.37 13.64 11.43
CA VAL A 119 6.78 13.43 11.79
C VAL A 119 7.45 14.76 12.10
N VAL A 120 7.34 15.73 11.18
CA VAL A 120 7.90 17.08 11.31
C VAL A 120 6.84 18.09 10.96
N ARG A 121 6.76 19.19 11.71
CA ARG A 121 5.94 20.36 11.40
C ARG A 121 6.82 21.59 11.21
N LYS A 122 6.26 22.64 10.60
CA LYS A 122 6.96 23.91 10.35
C LYS A 122 8.32 23.70 9.68
N VAL A 123 8.33 22.94 8.58
CA VAL A 123 9.56 22.67 7.82
C VAL A 123 10.25 23.99 7.44
N GLY A 124 11.52 24.16 7.86
CA GLY A 124 12.25 25.43 7.75
C GLY A 124 13.05 25.60 6.46
N ILE A 125 13.08 24.57 5.60
CA ILE A 125 13.74 24.61 4.29
C ILE A 125 12.72 24.75 3.15
N PRO A 126 13.13 25.23 1.96
CA PRO A 126 12.24 25.31 0.81
C PRO A 126 11.62 23.94 0.47
N LEU A 127 10.33 23.93 0.13
CA LEU A 127 9.53 22.73 -0.16
C LEU A 127 10.21 21.75 -1.13
N GLN A 128 10.80 22.26 -2.21
CA GLN A 128 11.52 21.46 -3.20
C GLN A 128 12.68 20.68 -2.58
N ARG A 129 13.42 21.28 -1.64
CA ARG A 129 14.49 20.60 -0.91
C ARG A 129 13.93 19.59 0.09
N ALA A 130 12.83 19.91 0.77
CA ALA A 130 12.17 18.97 1.67
C ALA A 130 11.70 17.71 0.92
N ARG A 131 11.10 17.89 -0.25
CA ARG A 131 10.66 16.79 -1.14
C ARG A 131 11.83 15.96 -1.67
N PHE A 132 12.94 16.59 -2.03
CA PHE A 132 14.16 15.87 -2.40
C PHE A 132 14.70 15.01 -1.24
N VAL A 133 14.83 15.61 -0.05
CA VAL A 133 15.30 14.89 1.15
C VAL A 133 14.35 13.74 1.48
N ALA A 134 13.04 13.98 1.49
CA ALA A 134 12.05 12.94 1.76
C ALA A 134 12.09 11.82 0.71
N SER A 135 12.34 12.14 -0.57
CA SER A 135 12.44 11.13 -1.63
C SER A 135 13.66 10.23 -1.50
N ALA A 136 14.79 10.76 -0.99
CA ALA A 136 16.07 10.06 -0.88
C ALA A 136 16.30 9.41 0.49
N ALA A 137 15.72 9.95 1.56
CA ALA A 137 15.90 9.47 2.93
C ALA A 137 15.05 8.23 3.27
N VAL A 138 14.12 7.89 2.38
CA VAL A 138 13.22 6.74 2.52
C VAL A 138 13.93 5.49 1.98
N LEU A 139 14.92 5.01 2.74
CA LEU A 139 15.75 3.87 2.33
C LEU A 139 15.00 2.52 2.34
N ASP A 140 13.87 2.42 3.05
CA ASP A 140 12.94 1.28 2.98
C ASP A 140 11.52 1.68 3.41
N PRO A 141 10.70 2.29 2.53
CA PRO A 141 9.31 2.57 2.87
C PRO A 141 8.54 1.26 2.85
N SER A 142 8.28 0.71 4.04
CA SER A 142 7.66 -0.61 4.15
C SER A 142 6.15 -0.52 3.87
N LEU A 143 5.41 0.19 4.73
CA LEU A 143 3.94 0.16 4.75
C LEU A 143 3.30 1.54 4.60
N ASN A 144 4.09 2.61 4.62
CA ASN A 144 3.59 3.97 4.73
C ASN A 144 4.24 4.90 3.72
N ALA A 145 3.39 5.72 3.10
CA ALA A 145 3.77 6.78 2.19
C ALA A 145 4.31 7.97 2.96
N PHE A 146 5.40 8.56 2.47
CA PHE A 146 5.93 9.82 3.00
C PHE A 146 5.33 11.00 2.24
N LEU A 147 4.64 11.88 2.95
CA LEU A 147 4.13 13.13 2.40
C LEU A 147 5.07 14.27 2.76
N ALA A 148 5.24 15.22 1.84
CA ALA A 148 6.23 16.27 1.98
C ALA A 148 5.66 17.63 1.54
N GLY A 149 5.03 18.30 2.49
CA GLY A 149 4.51 19.66 2.39
C GLY A 149 5.19 20.62 3.38
N GLU A 150 4.42 21.56 3.92
CA GLU A 150 4.82 22.37 5.09
C GLU A 150 5.04 21.52 6.36
N GLU A 151 4.51 20.30 6.32
CA GLU A 151 4.69 19.23 7.29
C GLU A 151 5.14 17.95 6.56
N ILE A 152 5.86 17.09 7.28
CA ILE A 152 6.17 15.73 6.85
C ILE A 152 5.28 14.78 7.65
N SER A 153 4.50 13.95 6.97
CA SER A 153 3.66 12.93 7.59
C SER A 153 3.84 11.55 6.95
N LEU A 154 3.48 10.52 7.71
CA LEU A 154 3.37 9.14 7.23
C LEU A 154 1.90 8.84 7.01
N ARG A 155 1.55 8.32 5.83
CA ARG A 155 0.17 8.00 5.46
C ARG A 155 0.04 6.58 4.92
N ALA A 156 -1.09 5.95 5.21
CA ALA A 156 -1.52 4.70 4.62
C ALA A 156 -3.02 4.76 4.38
N ALA A 157 -3.49 4.12 3.32
CA ALA A 157 -4.91 4.02 3.02
C ALA A 157 -5.25 2.66 2.42
N VAL A 158 -6.42 2.14 2.78
CA VAL A 158 -6.98 0.90 2.22
C VAL A 158 -8.40 1.14 1.74
N TRP A 159 -8.78 0.40 0.72
CA TRP A 159 -10.15 0.31 0.23
C TRP A 159 -10.80 -0.90 0.89
N VAL A 160 -11.92 -0.69 1.57
CA VAL A 160 -12.61 -1.75 2.31
C VAL A 160 -14.04 -1.93 1.82
N HIS A 161 -14.46 -3.18 1.77
CA HIS A 161 -15.82 -3.66 1.58
C HIS A 161 -16.01 -4.92 2.44
N GLU A 162 -17.25 -5.40 2.53
CA GLU A 162 -17.61 -6.53 3.41
C GLU A 162 -16.71 -7.77 3.21
N GLU A 163 -16.32 -8.08 1.97
CA GLU A 163 -15.58 -9.29 1.67
C GLU A 163 -14.06 -9.19 1.88
N ASN A 164 -13.49 -7.99 1.87
CA ASN A 164 -12.05 -7.78 2.03
C ASN A 164 -11.65 -7.19 3.39
N LEU A 165 -12.63 -6.73 4.18
CA LEU A 165 -12.43 -6.04 5.46
C LEU A 165 -11.41 -6.74 6.34
N GLY A 166 -11.53 -8.07 6.47
CA GLY A 166 -10.69 -8.85 7.36
C GLY A 166 -9.21 -8.88 6.99
N TRP A 167 -8.80 -8.68 5.73
CA TRP A 167 -7.37 -8.65 5.36
C TRP A 167 -6.86 -7.24 5.05
N ALA A 168 -7.68 -6.39 4.42
CA ALA A 168 -7.35 -4.99 4.18
C ALA A 168 -7.26 -4.19 5.50
N GLY A 169 -8.14 -4.48 6.46
CA GLY A 169 -8.07 -3.92 7.81
C GLY A 169 -6.78 -4.30 8.53
N SER A 170 -6.33 -5.56 8.44
CA SER A 170 -5.05 -5.99 9.04
C SER A 170 -3.83 -5.30 8.40
N LEU A 171 -3.87 -5.03 7.09
CA LEU A 171 -2.82 -4.23 6.43
C LEU A 171 -2.76 -2.82 7.02
N LEU A 172 -3.91 -2.16 7.15
CA LEU A 172 -3.98 -0.81 7.70
C LEU A 172 -3.55 -0.78 9.18
N GLN A 173 -3.99 -1.74 9.99
CA GLN A 173 -3.58 -1.87 11.39
C GLN A 173 -2.05 -1.93 11.50
N LEU A 174 -1.40 -2.78 10.70
CA LEU A 174 0.05 -2.90 10.78
C LEU A 174 0.77 -1.66 10.22
N ALA A 175 0.23 -1.06 9.16
CA ALA A 175 0.74 0.20 8.62
C ALA A 175 0.67 1.31 9.66
N ALA A 176 -0.51 1.52 10.28
CA ALA A 176 -0.75 2.49 11.35
C ALA A 176 0.19 2.27 12.54
N LEU A 177 0.40 1.03 12.97
CA LEU A 177 1.34 0.72 14.05
C LEU A 177 2.78 1.12 13.67
N ALA A 178 3.19 0.80 12.44
CA ALA A 178 4.49 1.21 11.91
C ALA A 178 4.61 2.73 11.77
N GLN A 179 3.53 3.47 11.48
CA GLN A 179 3.56 4.93 11.40
C GLN A 179 3.96 5.53 12.74
N VAL A 180 3.27 5.18 13.82
CA VAL A 180 3.52 5.76 15.13
C VAL A 180 4.94 5.47 15.60
N ARG A 181 5.38 4.20 15.52
CA ARG A 181 6.75 3.83 15.90
C ARG A 181 7.78 4.61 15.07
N ASN A 182 7.56 4.74 13.76
CA ASN A 182 8.48 5.44 12.89
C ASN A 182 8.49 6.95 13.20
N ALA A 183 7.34 7.58 13.44
CA ALA A 183 7.25 8.99 13.80
C ALA A 183 7.96 9.27 15.14
N GLU A 184 7.73 8.46 16.18
CA GLU A 184 8.42 8.56 17.47
C GLU A 184 9.95 8.45 17.33
N ARG A 185 10.43 7.58 16.44
CA ARG A 185 11.86 7.35 16.20
C ARG A 185 12.50 8.44 15.34
N LEU A 186 11.78 8.95 14.34
CA LEU A 186 12.34 9.79 13.28
C LEU A 186 12.18 11.29 13.54
N ALA A 187 11.18 11.71 14.32
CA ALA A 187 10.75 13.11 14.41
C ALA A 187 11.88 14.10 14.73
N GLU A 188 12.73 13.81 15.71
CA GLU A 188 13.82 14.70 16.12
C GLU A 188 14.91 14.81 15.05
N GLY A 189 15.41 13.68 14.55
CA GLY A 189 16.45 13.68 13.52
C GLY A 189 15.99 14.29 12.19
N TRP A 190 14.73 14.04 11.81
CA TRP A 190 14.15 14.66 10.62
C TRP A 190 13.91 16.16 10.81
N ALA A 191 13.46 16.59 11.99
CA ALA A 191 13.29 18.00 12.30
C ALA A 191 14.63 18.76 12.21
N GLU A 192 15.72 18.18 12.71
CA GLU A 192 17.06 18.74 12.57
C GLU A 192 17.48 18.90 11.10
N VAL A 193 17.36 17.84 10.29
CA VAL A 193 17.72 17.84 8.87
C VAL A 193 16.89 18.86 8.06
N LEU A 194 15.60 18.99 8.39
CA LEU A 194 14.65 19.85 7.68
C LEU A 194 14.54 21.26 8.26
N GLY A 195 15.28 21.57 9.34
CA GLY A 195 15.17 22.84 10.06
C GLY A 195 13.78 23.12 10.61
N GLY A 196 13.00 22.07 10.91
CA GLY A 196 11.63 22.15 11.43
C GLY A 196 11.52 21.82 12.91
N GLU A 197 10.31 21.49 13.35
CA GLU A 197 10.01 21.01 14.70
C GLU A 197 9.50 19.56 14.64
N PRO A 198 9.85 18.70 15.61
CA PRO A 198 9.16 17.42 15.78
C PRO A 198 7.65 17.64 15.85
N ALA A 199 6.87 16.81 15.16
CA ALA A 199 5.41 16.88 15.18
C ALA A 199 4.81 16.36 16.50
N PHE A 200 5.47 16.62 17.63
CA PHE A 200 4.97 16.27 18.95
C PHE A 200 3.77 17.13 19.32
N SER A 201 2.77 16.46 19.89
CA SER A 201 1.56 17.09 20.40
C SER A 201 1.12 16.41 21.69
N ALA A 202 0.34 17.16 22.47
CA ALA A 202 -0.22 16.71 23.72
C ALA A 202 -1.73 16.51 23.53
N HIS A 203 -2.30 15.55 24.24
CA HIS A 203 -3.75 15.36 24.24
C HIS A 203 -4.45 16.64 24.73
N PRO A 204 -5.48 17.16 24.03
CA PRO A 204 -6.03 18.50 24.27
C PRO A 204 -6.56 18.72 25.68
N ALA A 205 -7.12 17.67 26.30
CA ALA A 205 -7.67 17.74 27.67
C ALA A 205 -6.74 17.18 28.76
N ARG A 206 -5.70 16.41 28.39
CA ARG A 206 -4.88 15.65 29.35
C ARG A 206 -3.43 16.13 29.39
N GLY A 207 -3.00 16.93 28.42
CA GLY A 207 -1.62 17.31 28.26
C GLY A 207 -0.78 16.13 27.72
N PRO A 208 0.55 16.17 27.91
CA PRO A 208 1.45 15.12 27.44
C PRO A 208 1.19 13.79 28.15
N ARG A 209 1.25 12.68 27.39
CA ARG A 209 1.19 11.34 27.99
C ARG A 209 2.49 11.03 28.72
N PRO A 210 2.46 10.69 30.02
CA PRO A 210 3.68 10.57 30.83
C PRO A 210 4.48 9.29 30.53
N LEU A 211 3.80 8.22 30.13
CA LEU A 211 4.42 6.93 29.79
C LEU A 211 3.94 6.48 28.41
N PRO A 212 4.84 5.94 27.57
CA PRO A 212 4.46 5.41 26.28
C PRO A 212 3.48 4.25 26.43
N ASP A 213 2.52 4.19 25.51
CA ASP A 213 1.63 3.06 25.32
C ASP A 213 2.44 1.79 24.97
N GLU A 214 2.04 0.64 25.53
CA GLU A 214 2.70 -0.65 25.25
C GLU A 214 2.64 -1.02 23.77
N MET A 215 1.62 -0.53 23.04
CA MET A 215 1.46 -0.76 21.62
C MET A 215 2.65 -0.24 20.80
N LEU A 216 3.42 0.75 21.28
CA LEU A 216 4.65 1.19 20.60
C LEU A 216 5.70 0.08 20.46
N GLY A 217 5.65 -0.94 21.32
CA GLY A 217 6.50 -2.13 21.30
C GLY A 217 5.87 -3.36 20.63
N ALA A 218 4.71 -3.24 19.99
CA ALA A 218 4.00 -4.40 19.44
C ALA A 218 4.66 -4.95 18.15
N LEU A 219 5.45 -4.15 17.43
CA LEU A 219 6.10 -4.59 16.20
C LEU A 219 7.25 -5.58 16.45
N GLU A 220 7.81 -5.57 17.64
CA GLU A 220 8.84 -6.48 18.11
C GLU A 220 8.26 -7.89 18.32
N GLY A 221 6.98 -7.97 18.69
CA GLY A 221 6.24 -9.20 18.95
C GLY A 221 5.50 -9.80 17.74
N LEU A 222 5.70 -9.27 16.52
CA LEU A 222 4.96 -9.73 15.35
C LEU A 222 5.10 -11.24 15.10
N PRO A 223 3.99 -11.97 14.87
CA PRO A 223 4.03 -13.37 14.51
C PRO A 223 4.94 -13.62 13.29
N GLY A 224 5.83 -14.60 13.41
CA GLY A 224 6.73 -14.99 12.32
C GLY A 224 7.84 -13.98 12.00
N ARG A 225 8.03 -12.91 12.79
CA ARG A 225 9.09 -11.90 12.57
C ARG A 225 10.49 -12.51 12.47
N GLY A 226 10.84 -13.41 13.39
CA GLY A 226 12.14 -14.08 13.41
C GLY A 226 12.27 -15.28 12.45
N ALA A 227 11.19 -15.64 11.77
CA ALA A 227 11.18 -16.76 10.83
C ALA A 227 11.59 -16.31 9.42
N PRO A 228 12.05 -17.24 8.55
CA PRO A 228 12.13 -16.98 7.12
C PRO A 228 10.79 -16.50 6.54
N SER A 229 10.82 -15.87 5.38
CA SER A 229 9.60 -15.44 4.69
C SER A 229 8.65 -16.62 4.47
N ALA A 230 7.36 -16.42 4.80
CA ALA A 230 6.30 -17.38 4.53
C ALA A 230 6.10 -17.63 3.02
N TRP A 231 6.65 -16.77 2.16
CA TRP A 231 6.63 -16.91 0.71
C TRP A 231 7.91 -17.55 0.12
N ALA A 232 8.95 -17.80 0.94
CA ALA A 232 10.26 -18.26 0.46
C ALA A 232 10.24 -19.65 -0.21
N GLU A 233 9.32 -20.54 0.21
CA GLU A 233 9.30 -21.91 -0.28
C GLU A 233 8.79 -22.04 -1.72
N GLY A 234 8.17 -20.99 -2.27
CA GLY A 234 7.87 -20.87 -3.70
C GLY A 234 6.50 -21.34 -4.22
N PRO A 235 5.63 -22.11 -3.53
CA PRO A 235 4.32 -22.48 -4.10
C PRO A 235 3.47 -21.26 -4.46
N GLU A 236 3.40 -20.25 -3.59
CA GLU A 236 2.58 -19.07 -3.82
C GLU A 236 3.19 -18.12 -4.86
N LEU A 237 4.53 -17.96 -4.86
CA LEU A 237 5.24 -17.25 -5.93
C LEU A 237 4.99 -17.91 -7.29
N ARG A 238 5.04 -19.26 -7.34
CA ARG A 238 4.78 -20.02 -8.55
C ARG A 238 3.35 -19.88 -9.03
N ALA A 239 2.39 -20.06 -8.13
CA ALA A 239 0.98 -19.93 -8.46
C ALA A 239 0.63 -18.50 -8.92
N THR A 240 1.23 -17.48 -8.29
CA THR A 240 1.09 -16.07 -8.71
C THR A 240 1.66 -15.88 -10.12
N ALA A 241 2.85 -16.40 -10.41
CA ALA A 241 3.46 -16.31 -11.74
C ALA A 241 2.63 -17.03 -12.81
N GLU A 242 2.06 -18.20 -12.49
CA GLU A 242 1.18 -18.95 -13.39
C GLU A 242 -0.12 -18.21 -13.68
N ALA A 243 -0.75 -17.60 -12.65
CA ALA A 243 -1.94 -16.78 -12.81
C ALA A 243 -1.68 -15.57 -13.72
N LEU A 244 -0.58 -14.83 -13.48
CA LEU A 244 -0.23 -13.66 -14.29
C LEU A 244 0.04 -14.02 -15.76
N ARG A 245 0.71 -15.16 -16.01
CA ARG A 245 0.94 -15.64 -17.39
C ARG A 245 -0.36 -16.05 -18.09
N ALA A 246 -1.33 -16.59 -17.34
CA ALA A 246 -2.63 -16.91 -17.91
C ALA A 246 -3.37 -15.66 -18.39
N GLU A 247 -3.15 -14.52 -17.74
CA GLU A 247 -3.63 -13.19 -18.13
C GLU A 247 -2.74 -12.50 -19.19
N GLY A 248 -1.75 -13.21 -19.74
CA GLY A 248 -0.88 -12.69 -20.81
C GLY A 248 0.27 -11.79 -20.33
N LEU A 249 0.50 -11.67 -19.02
CA LEU A 249 1.63 -10.90 -18.50
C LEU A 249 2.93 -11.71 -18.51
N ALA A 250 4.05 -11.05 -18.79
CA ALA A 250 5.36 -11.66 -18.72
C ALA A 250 5.83 -11.75 -17.25
N ALA A 251 5.63 -12.91 -16.64
CA ALA A 251 6.10 -13.22 -15.30
C ALA A 251 7.21 -14.28 -15.33
N SER A 252 8.27 -14.11 -14.54
CA SER A 252 9.41 -15.02 -14.47
C SER A 252 9.82 -15.28 -13.02
N LEU A 253 10.12 -16.55 -12.70
CA LEU A 253 10.68 -16.92 -11.39
C LEU A 253 12.18 -17.07 -11.53
N GLY A 254 12.92 -16.44 -10.63
CA GLY A 254 14.37 -16.58 -10.52
C GLY A 254 14.80 -16.87 -9.08
N PRO A 255 16.12 -17.01 -8.85
CA PRO A 255 16.65 -17.26 -7.50
C PRO A 255 16.32 -16.16 -6.48
N ALA A 256 16.12 -14.93 -6.95
CA ALA A 256 15.80 -13.76 -6.12
C ALA A 256 14.30 -13.59 -5.82
N GLY A 257 13.43 -14.36 -6.50
CA GLY A 257 11.97 -14.27 -6.35
C GLY A 257 11.24 -14.19 -7.70
N LEU A 258 10.15 -13.41 -7.75
CA LEU A 258 9.29 -13.23 -8.93
C LEU A 258 9.57 -11.86 -9.57
N SER A 259 9.75 -11.83 -10.88
CA SER A 259 9.81 -10.61 -11.69
C SER A 259 8.67 -10.58 -12.70
N VAL A 260 7.98 -9.46 -12.80
CA VAL A 260 6.83 -9.27 -13.68
C VAL A 260 7.02 -8.00 -14.51
N GLU A 261 6.81 -8.10 -15.83
CA GLU A 261 6.70 -6.92 -16.69
C GLU A 261 5.23 -6.47 -16.73
N LEU A 262 5.00 -5.22 -16.38
CA LEU A 262 3.69 -4.61 -16.26
C LEU A 262 3.52 -3.57 -17.37
N PRO A 263 2.54 -3.72 -18.28
CA PRO A 263 2.29 -2.72 -19.29
C PRO A 263 1.81 -1.41 -18.66
N GLY A 264 2.19 -0.29 -19.30
CA GLY A 264 1.67 1.03 -18.99
C GLY A 264 0.18 1.19 -19.30
N GLY A 265 -0.32 2.42 -19.22
CA GLY A 265 -1.69 2.75 -19.55
C GLY A 265 -2.04 2.50 -21.03
N PRO A 266 -3.33 2.53 -21.42
CA PRO A 266 -3.75 2.33 -22.80
C PRO A 266 -3.03 3.27 -23.77
N GLY A 267 -2.34 2.70 -24.77
CA GLY A 267 -1.55 3.42 -25.78
C GLY A 267 -0.09 3.68 -25.38
N SER A 268 0.30 3.36 -24.13
CA SER A 268 1.68 3.49 -23.68
C SER A 268 2.54 2.34 -24.20
N PRO A 269 3.71 2.61 -24.79
CA PRO A 269 4.68 1.58 -25.16
C PRO A 269 5.54 1.13 -23.97
N ARG A 270 5.37 1.72 -22.77
CA ARG A 270 6.25 1.50 -21.62
C ARG A 270 5.93 0.15 -20.95
N LEU A 271 6.99 -0.54 -20.53
CA LEU A 271 6.94 -1.77 -19.75
C LEU A 271 7.63 -1.55 -18.41
N HIS A 272 6.85 -1.40 -17.35
CA HIS A 272 7.32 -1.25 -15.98
C HIS A 272 7.74 -2.62 -15.43
N ARG A 273 8.56 -2.63 -14.38
CA ARG A 273 9.02 -3.88 -13.76
C ARG A 273 8.56 -3.96 -12.32
N LEU A 274 7.94 -5.07 -11.93
CA LEU A 274 7.67 -5.41 -10.55
C LEU A 274 8.60 -6.53 -10.10
N GLU A 275 9.34 -6.28 -9.03
CA GLU A 275 10.19 -7.26 -8.37
C GLU A 275 9.55 -7.68 -7.03
N VAL A 276 9.40 -8.99 -6.84
CA VAL A 276 8.87 -9.59 -5.62
C VAL A 276 9.96 -10.44 -5.00
N THR A 277 10.44 -10.06 -3.82
CA THR A 277 11.56 -10.74 -3.14
C THR A 277 11.19 -11.11 -1.71
N THR A 278 11.88 -12.10 -1.14
CA THR A 278 11.63 -12.63 0.21
C THR A 278 12.76 -12.31 1.19
N ALA A 279 13.57 -11.30 0.86
CA ALA A 279 14.62 -10.82 1.75
C ALA A 279 14.01 -10.20 3.02
N PRO A 280 14.58 -10.48 4.21
CA PRO A 280 14.03 -9.95 5.45
C PRO A 280 14.14 -8.44 5.53
N HIS A 281 13.21 -7.81 6.23
CA HIS A 281 13.22 -6.39 6.56
C HIS A 281 13.83 -6.19 7.95
N GLU A 282 14.69 -5.19 8.13
CA GLU A 282 15.42 -4.95 9.38
C GLU A 282 14.47 -4.74 10.59
N GLY A 283 13.47 -3.87 10.43
CA GLY A 283 12.44 -3.62 11.45
C GLY A 283 11.33 -4.69 11.56
N LEU A 284 10.82 -5.21 10.44
CA LEU A 284 9.60 -6.04 10.39
C LEU A 284 9.87 -7.55 10.26
N GLY A 285 11.13 -7.97 10.08
CA GLY A 285 11.52 -9.37 10.03
C GLY A 285 11.23 -10.08 8.70
N GLY A 286 10.90 -11.37 8.77
CA GLY A 286 10.53 -12.16 7.59
C GLY A 286 9.24 -11.69 6.93
N GLY A 287 9.21 -11.70 5.60
CA GLY A 287 8.06 -11.25 4.81
C GLY A 287 8.32 -11.24 3.31
N VAL A 288 7.51 -10.48 2.57
CA VAL A 288 7.65 -10.29 1.12
C VAL A 288 7.75 -8.81 0.78
N ARG A 289 8.71 -8.44 -0.07
CA ARG A 289 8.89 -7.09 -0.60
C ARG A 289 8.39 -7.05 -2.04
N LEU A 290 7.57 -6.07 -2.37
CA LEU A 290 7.14 -5.72 -3.71
C LEU A 290 7.75 -4.36 -4.08
N ARG A 291 8.52 -4.33 -5.17
CA ARG A 291 9.17 -3.12 -5.68
C ARG A 291 8.79 -2.88 -7.13
N LEU A 292 7.99 -1.86 -7.37
CA LEU A 292 7.58 -1.42 -8.70
C LEU A 292 8.55 -0.35 -9.21
N LEU A 293 9.27 -0.65 -10.29
CA LEU A 293 10.22 0.22 -10.97
C LEU A 293 9.56 0.82 -12.23
N MET A 294 9.50 2.15 -12.29
CA MET A 294 8.91 2.84 -13.44
C MET A 294 9.89 2.88 -14.63
N ALA A 295 9.43 2.45 -15.80
CA ALA A 295 10.17 2.60 -17.04
C ALA A 295 10.09 4.03 -17.57
N ASP A 296 11.22 4.49 -18.10
CA ASP A 296 11.35 5.73 -18.89
C ASP A 296 10.70 6.96 -18.26
N TRP A 297 10.79 7.04 -16.92
CA TRP A 297 10.38 8.21 -16.16
C TRP A 297 11.15 9.45 -16.64
N PRO A 298 10.49 10.60 -16.90
CA PRO A 298 11.14 11.79 -17.39
C PRO A 298 12.26 12.23 -16.45
N ARG A 299 13.43 12.50 -17.03
CA ARG A 299 14.58 13.05 -16.31
C ARG A 299 14.77 14.49 -16.76
N ASP A 300 14.68 15.43 -15.84
CA ASP A 300 15.00 16.83 -16.14
C ASP A 300 16.53 17.03 -16.22
N PRO A 301 17.09 17.46 -17.37
CA PRO A 301 18.52 17.66 -17.54
C PRO A 301 19.06 19.05 -17.09
N PHE A 302 18.21 20.04 -16.80
CA PHE A 302 18.64 21.43 -16.51
C PHE A 302 18.00 22.09 -15.27
N LEU A 303 16.88 21.59 -14.74
CA LEU A 303 16.11 22.21 -13.66
C LEU A 303 15.81 21.30 -12.44
N GLY A 304 16.29 20.05 -12.44
CA GLY A 304 16.43 19.29 -11.19
C GLY A 304 15.13 18.90 -10.48
N VAL A 305 14.13 18.43 -11.25
CA VAL A 305 12.98 17.55 -10.91
C VAL A 305 11.60 18.19 -11.20
N THR A 306 10.87 17.68 -12.22
CA THR A 306 9.46 18.06 -12.52
C THR A 306 8.48 17.47 -11.50
N LEU A 307 8.80 16.29 -10.95
CA LEU A 307 8.00 15.59 -9.95
C LEU A 307 8.87 14.68 -9.09
N PHE A 308 8.96 14.95 -7.79
CA PHE A 308 9.68 14.09 -6.84
C PHE A 308 8.87 12.81 -6.59
N PRO A 309 9.52 11.68 -6.28
CA PRO A 309 8.79 10.47 -5.87
C PRO A 309 7.76 10.71 -4.77
N VAL A 310 8.05 11.53 -3.76
CA VAL A 310 7.08 11.85 -2.71
C VAL A 310 5.86 12.63 -3.20
N ASP A 311 5.96 13.35 -4.33
CA ASP A 311 4.80 13.99 -4.95
C ASP A 311 3.82 12.93 -5.51
N LEU A 312 4.31 11.75 -5.92
CA LEU A 312 3.44 10.63 -6.32
C LEU A 312 2.63 10.11 -5.14
N ASN A 313 3.15 10.17 -3.91
CA ASN A 313 2.37 9.78 -2.73
C ASN A 313 1.18 10.72 -2.51
N GLU A 314 1.40 12.04 -2.65
CA GLU A 314 0.35 13.05 -2.55
C GLU A 314 -0.68 12.87 -3.68
N LEU A 315 -0.21 12.71 -4.92
CA LEU A 315 -1.10 12.46 -6.07
C LEU A 315 -1.90 11.16 -5.95
N GLU A 316 -1.33 10.09 -5.39
CA GLU A 316 -2.04 8.82 -5.19
C GLU A 316 -3.17 8.98 -4.15
N ILE A 317 -2.98 9.85 -3.14
CA ILE A 317 -4.03 10.19 -2.19
C ILE A 317 -5.15 10.98 -2.87
N ASP A 318 -4.79 11.97 -3.70
CA ASP A 318 -5.73 12.90 -4.31
C ASP A 318 -6.49 12.31 -5.50
N GLN A 319 -5.84 11.47 -6.31
CA GLN A 319 -6.43 10.86 -7.51
C GLN A 319 -7.08 9.50 -7.26
N GLU A 320 -6.82 8.92 -6.08
CA GLU A 320 -7.53 7.74 -5.57
C GLU A 320 -7.57 6.56 -6.55
N PRO A 321 -6.42 6.09 -7.09
CA PRO A 321 -6.45 4.88 -7.90
C PRO A 321 -7.05 3.71 -7.09
N PRO A 322 -7.67 2.72 -7.77
CA PRO A 322 -8.36 1.60 -7.12
C PRO A 322 -7.37 0.56 -6.58
N CYS A 323 -6.40 1.00 -5.78
CA CYS A 323 -5.42 0.18 -5.09
C CYS A 323 -5.17 0.75 -3.69
N HIS A 324 -4.62 -0.08 -2.80
CA HIS A 324 -4.28 0.36 -1.44
C HIS A 324 -2.98 1.14 -1.41
N LEU A 325 -2.94 2.28 -0.73
CA LEU A 325 -1.72 3.01 -0.41
C LEU A 325 -1.02 2.36 0.79
N ILE A 326 -0.33 1.24 0.54
CA ILE A 326 0.49 0.52 1.51
C ILE A 326 1.90 0.43 0.95
N GLY A 327 2.79 1.29 1.44
CA GLY A 327 4.12 1.53 0.88
C GLY A 327 4.34 3.00 0.53
N SER A 328 5.45 3.32 -0.12
CA SER A 328 5.74 4.69 -0.58
C SER A 328 6.42 4.66 -1.93
N TRP A 329 6.16 5.71 -2.70
CA TRP A 329 7.06 6.16 -3.74
C TRP A 329 8.34 6.73 -3.13
N ALA A 330 9.48 6.37 -3.72
CA ALA A 330 10.82 6.81 -3.35
C ALA A 330 11.74 6.81 -4.59
N ALA A 331 12.96 7.31 -4.45
CA ALA A 331 14.00 7.18 -5.46
C ALA A 331 15.29 6.68 -4.81
N GLU A 332 16.14 6.04 -5.63
CA GLU A 332 17.52 5.80 -5.21
C GLU A 332 18.22 7.16 -4.99
N PRO A 333 19.22 7.24 -4.09
CA PRO A 333 19.90 8.49 -3.76
C PRO A 333 20.84 9.02 -4.86
N ASP A 334 20.58 8.67 -6.13
CA ASP A 334 21.31 9.09 -7.33
C ASP A 334 20.52 10.18 -8.06
N PRO A 335 21.13 11.33 -8.42
CA PRO A 335 20.48 12.34 -9.25
C PRO A 335 19.92 11.76 -10.56
N GLY A 336 18.60 11.79 -10.71
CA GLY A 336 17.92 11.20 -11.89
C GLY A 336 17.57 9.72 -11.74
N ALA A 337 17.69 9.15 -10.54
CA ALA A 337 17.13 7.85 -10.22
C ALA A 337 15.65 7.79 -10.60
N ARG A 338 15.24 6.64 -11.16
CA ARG A 338 13.84 6.41 -11.52
C ARG A 338 13.04 6.25 -10.23
N PRO A 339 11.82 6.82 -10.15
CA PRO A 339 10.96 6.56 -9.01
C PRO A 339 10.60 5.09 -8.99
N TYR A 340 10.47 4.58 -7.77
CA TYR A 340 9.95 3.27 -7.51
C TYR A 340 8.94 3.33 -6.37
N PHE A 341 7.93 2.45 -6.42
CA PHE A 341 7.07 2.20 -5.28
C PHE A 341 7.59 0.96 -4.55
N ASN A 342 7.73 1.04 -3.23
CA ASN A 342 8.14 -0.10 -2.41
C ASN A 342 7.10 -0.38 -1.33
N CYS A 343 6.83 -1.66 -1.14
CA CYS A 343 5.92 -2.20 -0.15
C CYS A 343 6.55 -3.44 0.47
N PHE A 344 6.52 -3.56 1.79
CA PHE A 344 6.94 -4.76 2.50
C PHE A 344 5.82 -5.27 3.40
N VAL A 345 5.41 -6.52 3.17
CA VAL A 345 4.36 -7.21 3.92
C VAL A 345 5.00 -8.31 4.78
N PRO A 346 5.01 -8.18 6.11
CA PRO A 346 5.60 -9.18 6.99
C PRO A 346 4.78 -10.46 7.09
N ASN A 347 5.42 -11.52 7.58
CA ASN A 347 4.80 -12.84 7.82
C ASN A 347 3.53 -12.76 8.69
N ALA A 348 3.42 -11.78 9.58
CA ALA A 348 2.24 -11.56 10.40
C ALA A 348 0.96 -11.32 9.56
N LEU A 349 1.10 -10.86 8.32
CA LEU A 349 0.01 -10.63 7.37
C LEU A 349 -0.11 -11.73 6.32
N TYR A 350 0.65 -12.80 6.45
CA TYR A 350 0.58 -13.92 5.51
C TYR A 350 -0.82 -14.53 5.49
N ARG A 351 -1.41 -14.58 4.30
CA ARG A 351 -2.64 -15.33 4.01
C ARG A 351 -2.52 -15.93 2.61
N PRO A 352 -2.92 -17.19 2.39
CA PRO A 352 -2.89 -17.78 1.06
C PRO A 352 -3.66 -16.92 0.05
N GLY A 353 -3.01 -16.54 -1.05
CA GLY A 353 -3.61 -15.76 -2.14
C GLY A 353 -3.48 -14.25 -2.00
N ILE A 354 -2.96 -13.73 -0.87
CA ILE A 354 -2.73 -12.29 -0.70
C ILE A 354 -1.65 -11.78 -1.65
N LEU A 355 -0.66 -12.61 -2.03
CA LEU A 355 0.42 -12.14 -2.90
C LEU A 355 -0.09 -11.72 -4.28
N LEU A 356 -1.02 -12.46 -4.86
CA LEU A 356 -1.62 -12.11 -6.15
C LEU A 356 -2.35 -10.75 -6.06
N ASN A 357 -3.07 -10.51 -4.96
CA ASN A 357 -3.74 -9.22 -4.70
C ASN A 357 -2.76 -8.05 -4.67
N LEU A 358 -1.64 -8.23 -3.95
CA LEU A 358 -0.60 -7.22 -3.83
C LEU A 358 0.05 -6.94 -5.20
N VAL A 359 0.29 -7.97 -6.01
CA VAL A 359 0.84 -7.81 -7.37
C VAL A 359 -0.16 -7.07 -8.28
N LEU A 360 -1.44 -7.41 -8.25
CA LEU A 360 -2.46 -6.72 -9.04
C LEU A 360 -2.61 -5.24 -8.62
N SER A 361 -2.50 -4.95 -7.32
CA SER A 361 -2.45 -3.58 -6.80
C SER A 361 -1.27 -2.78 -7.38
N MET A 362 -0.10 -3.43 -7.55
CA MET A 362 1.06 -2.80 -8.21
C MET A 362 0.84 -2.60 -9.71
N ALA A 363 0.12 -3.50 -10.40
CA ALA A 363 -0.24 -3.33 -11.81
C ALA A 363 -1.15 -2.12 -12.03
N ILE A 364 -2.16 -1.94 -11.16
CA ILE A 364 -3.04 -0.75 -11.16
C ILE A 364 -2.22 0.52 -10.93
N ARG A 365 -1.35 0.49 -9.91
CA ARG A 365 -0.46 1.62 -9.60
C ARG A 365 0.48 1.98 -10.75
N ALA A 366 1.05 0.98 -11.43
CA ALA A 366 1.94 1.19 -12.58
C ALA A 366 1.21 1.93 -13.71
N ARG A 367 -0.01 1.49 -14.06
CA ARG A 367 -0.83 2.13 -15.10
C ARG A 367 -1.23 3.56 -14.74
N TRP A 368 -1.61 3.78 -13.48
CA TRP A 368 -1.94 5.12 -12.97
C TRP A 368 -0.73 6.05 -13.08
N ALA A 369 0.41 5.64 -12.53
CA ALA A 369 1.63 6.46 -12.55
C ALA A 369 2.18 6.68 -13.97
N ASP A 370 2.02 5.71 -14.88
CA ASP A 370 2.41 5.85 -16.29
C ASP A 370 1.60 6.93 -17.02
N ALA A 371 0.31 7.09 -16.68
CA ALA A 371 -0.52 8.14 -17.26
C ALA A 371 -0.11 9.55 -16.83
N LEU A 372 0.67 9.68 -15.75
CA LEU A 372 1.25 10.96 -15.32
C LEU A 372 2.50 11.35 -16.12
N ILE A 373 3.17 10.38 -16.76
CA ILE A 373 4.40 10.60 -17.54
C ILE A 373 4.09 11.26 -18.88
N ASP A 374 2.92 10.96 -19.45
CA ASP A 374 2.48 11.40 -20.76
C ASP A 374 1.07 11.98 -20.61
N PRO A 375 0.93 13.24 -20.16
CA PRO A 375 -0.31 13.93 -20.38
C PRO A 375 -0.39 14.07 -21.89
N ARG A 376 -1.06 13.13 -22.56
CA ARG A 376 -1.59 13.39 -23.89
C ARG A 376 -2.22 14.77 -23.76
N GLU A 377 -1.66 15.77 -24.45
CA GLU A 377 -2.44 16.95 -24.78
C GLU A 377 -3.74 16.36 -25.31
N GLU A 378 -4.84 16.59 -24.61
CA GLU A 378 -6.17 16.38 -25.18
C GLU A 378 -6.19 17.31 -26.39
N GLU A 379 -5.67 16.83 -27.53
CA GLU A 379 -5.94 17.41 -28.82
C GLU A 379 -7.45 17.39 -28.93
N ASP A 380 -8.02 18.59 -28.82
CA ASP A 380 -9.36 18.99 -29.19
C ASP A 380 -9.91 18.06 -30.27
N ASP A 381 -10.74 17.13 -29.83
CA ASP A 381 -11.68 16.43 -30.70
C ASP A 381 -13.10 16.76 -30.20
N ARG A 382 -13.42 18.07 -30.24
CA ARG A 382 -14.75 18.58 -30.63
C ARG A 382 -14.85 20.10 -30.83
#